data_AF-A0A853GCR9-F1
#
_entry.id   AF-A0A853GCR9-F1
#
_cell.length_a   1.000
_cell.length_b   1.000
_cell.length_c   1.000
_cell.angle_alpha   90.00
_cell.angle_beta   90.00
_cell.angle_gamma   90.00
#
_symmetry.space_group_name_H-M   'P 1'
#
loop_
_entity.id
_entity.type
_entity.pdbx_description
1 polymer ?
#
loop_
_entity_poly.entity_id
_entity_poly.type
_entity_poly.pdbx_seq_one_letter_code
_entity_poly.pdbx_strand_id
1 'polypeptide(L)'
;MSKWLSAVMVMTGVLGGVTAQAKPPAAISQYLDRHASAFVQDPGRKIIDTSELEGDKYYSRQRFPDQSGMFMPDSTLDAITKSILVVESVEVPLPRVRYLVSYNFLSSPDDPDFSQQLVEVTRFNLGPVVRQDLAAYVPADRLAPAKTFGVGPHVSWRFALGDVMGGLAVLQASRGEITDAQASKIKCLGQKCLSLEDSQGPSGAWKKPTLYGSIPDAVYTSKNKDGLPIPARVAEVLFAYATPEGVQAIPFNPNKPRFIVVLSQNVQGQEASSAGLLYESNVMDDEIGTAWIRFNQAAGMKSPDLQQLFVKRKR
;
A
#
# COMPACT_ATOMS: atom_id res chain seq x y z
N MET A 1 67.93 -4.60 24.30
CA MET A 1 67.98 -5.68 23.28
C MET A 1 66.67 -6.43 23.36
N SER A 2 65.66 -6.00 22.60
CA SER A 2 65.22 -6.61 21.34
C SER A 2 64.46 -7.93 21.53
N LYS A 3 63.13 -7.89 21.35
CA LYS A 3 62.48 -8.47 20.16
C LYS A 3 61.01 -8.05 20.08
N TRP A 4 60.67 -7.50 18.92
CA TRP A 4 59.34 -7.18 18.42
C TRP A 4 58.54 -8.44 18.11
N LEU A 5 57.21 -8.39 18.31
CA LEU A 5 56.23 -9.24 17.63
C LEU A 5 55.03 -8.37 17.26
N SER A 6 54.99 -7.95 16.00
CA SER A 6 53.86 -7.30 15.37
C SER A 6 52.77 -8.34 15.11
N ALA A 7 51.59 -8.15 15.70
CA ALA A 7 50.40 -8.89 15.31
C ALA A 7 49.82 -8.25 14.04
N VAL A 8 49.95 -8.94 12.91
CA VAL A 8 49.25 -8.61 11.66
C VAL A 8 47.81 -9.07 11.81
N MET A 9 46.89 -8.11 11.95
CA MET A 9 45.46 -8.36 11.91
C MET A 9 45.05 -8.51 10.43
N VAL A 10 44.79 -9.75 10.02
CA VAL A 10 44.20 -10.05 8.71
C VAL A 10 42.75 -9.58 8.75
N MET A 11 42.46 -8.44 8.10
CA MET A 11 41.09 -8.09 7.74
C MET A 11 40.61 -9.05 6.67
N THR A 12 39.83 -10.05 7.06
CA THR A 12 39.07 -10.88 6.12
C THR A 12 37.97 -10.00 5.53
N GLY A 13 38.19 -9.49 4.33
CA GLY A 13 37.17 -8.78 3.56
C GLY A 13 36.01 -9.73 3.27
N VAL A 14 34.83 -9.41 3.79
CA VAL A 14 33.58 -10.03 3.35
C VAL A 14 33.32 -9.49 1.95
N LEU A 15 33.72 -10.25 0.94
CA LEU A 15 33.25 -10.08 -0.42
C LEU A 15 31.75 -10.35 -0.42
N GLY A 16 30.94 -9.29 -0.44
CA GLY A 16 29.53 -9.36 -0.75
C GLY A 16 29.36 -9.85 -2.18
N GLY A 17 29.22 -11.17 -2.33
CA GLY A 17 28.87 -11.77 -3.61
C GLY A 17 27.48 -11.32 -4.01
N VAL A 18 27.38 -10.68 -5.17
CA VAL A 18 26.12 -10.54 -5.90
C VAL A 18 25.67 -11.96 -6.22
N THR A 19 24.77 -12.53 -5.43
CA THR A 19 24.19 -13.83 -5.74
C THR A 19 23.34 -13.65 -6.99
N ALA A 20 23.72 -14.32 -8.08
CA ALA A 20 22.88 -14.46 -9.24
C ALA A 20 21.54 -15.04 -8.77
N GLN A 21 20.45 -14.30 -8.97
CA GLN A 21 19.11 -14.71 -8.56
C GLN A 21 18.75 -15.99 -9.34
N ALA A 22 18.82 -17.13 -8.66
CA ALA A 22 18.52 -18.41 -9.28
C ALA A 22 17.04 -18.44 -9.67
N LYS A 23 16.73 -18.87 -10.90
CA LYS A 23 15.34 -19.11 -11.31
C LYS A 23 14.73 -20.15 -10.35
N PRO A 24 13.50 -19.94 -9.84
CA PRO A 24 12.86 -20.92 -8.98
C PRO A 24 12.76 -22.29 -9.67
N PRO A 25 12.94 -23.40 -8.93
CA PRO A 25 12.59 -24.73 -9.40
C PRO A 25 11.16 -24.77 -9.95
N ALA A 26 10.90 -25.63 -10.94
CA ALA A 26 9.61 -25.69 -11.63
C ALA A 26 8.42 -25.94 -10.66
N ALA A 27 8.60 -26.78 -9.64
CA ALA A 27 7.58 -27.06 -8.64
C ALA A 27 7.20 -25.80 -7.83
N ILE A 28 8.20 -25.00 -7.44
CA ILE A 28 8.01 -23.74 -6.72
C ILE A 28 7.29 -22.72 -7.59
N SER A 29 7.71 -22.56 -8.85
CA SER A 29 7.03 -21.67 -9.81
C SER A 29 5.56 -22.07 -9.97
N GLN A 30 5.28 -23.36 -10.17
CA GLN A 30 3.91 -23.86 -10.31
C GLN A 30 3.07 -23.65 -9.05
N TYR A 31 3.66 -23.77 -7.86
CA TYR A 31 2.99 -23.51 -6.60
C TYR A 31 2.57 -22.03 -6.49
N LEU A 32 3.52 -21.12 -6.72
CA LEU A 32 3.28 -19.68 -6.63
C LEU A 32 2.24 -19.25 -7.68
N ASP A 33 2.43 -19.65 -8.94
CA ASP A 33 1.54 -19.30 -10.05
C ASP A 33 0.10 -19.78 -9.82
N ARG A 34 -0.08 -20.98 -9.25
CA ARG A 34 -1.41 -21.51 -8.95
C ARG A 34 -2.15 -20.65 -7.91
N HIS A 35 -1.48 -20.26 -6.84
CA HIS A 35 -2.09 -19.48 -5.77
C HIS A 35 -2.31 -18.01 -6.18
N ALA A 36 -1.37 -17.42 -6.92
CA ALA A 36 -1.57 -16.11 -7.54
C ALA A 36 -2.76 -16.12 -8.50
N SER A 37 -2.86 -17.14 -9.36
CA SER A 37 -3.98 -17.29 -10.30
C SER A 37 -5.30 -17.40 -9.56
N ALA A 38 -5.37 -18.22 -8.52
CA ALA A 38 -6.57 -18.36 -7.69
C ALA A 38 -6.96 -17.03 -7.01
N PHE A 39 -5.98 -16.23 -6.58
CA PHE A 39 -6.23 -14.92 -6.00
C PHE A 39 -6.80 -13.92 -7.02
N VAL A 40 -6.25 -13.84 -8.24
CA VAL A 40 -6.69 -12.86 -9.24
C VAL A 40 -7.96 -13.27 -9.99
N GLN A 41 -8.27 -14.57 -10.10
CA GLN A 41 -9.41 -15.12 -10.87
C GLN A 41 -10.77 -15.13 -10.11
N ASP A 42 -10.97 -14.23 -9.15
CA ASP A 42 -12.25 -14.11 -8.42
C ASP A 42 -13.44 -13.89 -9.37
N PRO A 43 -14.63 -14.48 -9.09
CA PRO A 43 -15.81 -14.26 -9.92
C PRO A 43 -16.15 -12.77 -10.10
N GLY A 44 -16.48 -12.38 -11.34
CA GLY A 44 -16.84 -10.99 -11.68
C GLY A 44 -15.65 -10.06 -11.95
N ARG A 45 -14.42 -10.58 -11.99
CA ARG A 45 -13.23 -9.81 -12.36
C ARG A 45 -12.77 -10.14 -13.78
N LYS A 46 -12.21 -9.14 -14.44
CA LYS A 46 -11.51 -9.26 -15.73
C LYS A 46 -10.02 -9.38 -15.48
N ILE A 47 -9.39 -10.41 -16.03
CA ILE A 47 -7.93 -10.54 -16.06
C ILE A 47 -7.35 -9.46 -16.96
N ILE A 48 -6.28 -8.82 -16.50
CA ILE A 48 -5.60 -7.73 -17.19
C ILE A 48 -4.23 -8.21 -17.66
N ASP A 49 -3.87 -7.85 -18.89
CA ASP A 49 -2.52 -8.04 -19.39
C ASP A 49 -1.57 -7.11 -18.64
N THR A 50 -0.61 -7.68 -17.91
CA THR A 50 0.28 -6.91 -17.05
C THR A 50 1.26 -6.05 -17.85
N SER A 51 1.52 -6.38 -19.13
CA SER A 51 2.31 -5.54 -20.02
C SER A 51 1.66 -4.19 -20.31
N GLU A 52 0.34 -4.05 -20.12
CA GLU A 52 -0.39 -2.79 -20.26
C GLU A 52 -0.31 -1.91 -19.01
N LEU A 53 0.09 -2.46 -17.86
CA LEU A 53 0.06 -1.77 -16.56
C LEU A 53 1.31 -0.96 -16.27
N GLU A 54 2.47 -1.39 -16.79
CA GLU A 54 3.79 -0.81 -16.51
C GLU A 54 4.38 -0.14 -17.77
N GLY A 55 3.54 0.55 -18.56
CA GLY A 55 3.92 1.26 -19.78
C GLY A 55 4.10 2.77 -19.61
N ASP A 56 4.00 3.52 -20.72
CA ASP A 56 4.24 4.98 -20.78
C ASP A 56 3.38 5.79 -19.79
N LYS A 57 2.13 5.36 -19.54
CA LYS A 57 1.25 6.02 -18.56
C LYS A 57 1.75 5.81 -17.13
N TYR A 58 2.31 4.64 -16.83
CA TYR A 58 2.87 4.32 -15.53
C TYR A 58 4.17 5.11 -15.31
N TYR A 59 5.13 4.94 -16.22
CA TYR A 59 6.44 5.59 -16.23
C TYR A 59 6.42 7.00 -16.86
N SER A 60 5.33 7.75 -16.69
CA SER A 60 5.28 9.13 -17.19
C SER A 60 6.17 10.05 -16.35
N ARG A 61 6.74 11.09 -16.97
CA ARG A 61 7.50 12.13 -16.25
C ARG A 61 6.68 12.88 -15.20
N GLN A 62 5.36 12.90 -15.37
CA GLN A 62 4.46 13.48 -14.38
C GLN A 62 4.41 12.63 -13.10
N ARG A 63 4.56 11.30 -13.20
CA ARG A 63 4.56 10.42 -12.03
C ARG A 63 5.96 10.22 -11.49
N PHE A 64 6.93 9.96 -12.36
CA PHE A 64 8.33 9.75 -12.00
C PHE A 64 9.16 10.87 -12.64
N PRO A 65 9.34 12.01 -11.95
CA PRO A 65 10.05 13.16 -12.52
C PRO A 65 11.55 12.91 -12.67
N ASP A 66 12.14 12.07 -11.82
CA ASP A 66 13.53 11.65 -11.93
C ASP A 66 13.62 10.22 -12.45
N GLN A 67 13.95 10.10 -13.74
CA GLN A 67 14.14 8.82 -14.44
C GLN A 67 15.60 8.61 -14.85
N SER A 68 16.53 9.33 -14.24
CA SER A 68 17.93 9.41 -14.70
C SER A 68 18.82 8.23 -14.23
N GLY A 69 18.25 7.21 -13.61
CA GLY A 69 18.97 6.07 -13.04
C GLY A 69 19.17 4.88 -13.97
N MET A 70 20.08 3.98 -13.59
CA MET A 70 20.29 2.67 -14.24
C MET A 70 19.17 1.66 -13.92
N PHE A 71 18.42 1.90 -12.84
CA PHE A 71 17.29 1.08 -12.41
C PHE A 71 15.97 1.74 -12.78
N MET A 72 14.92 0.91 -12.93
CA MET A 72 13.56 1.43 -13.06
C MET A 72 13.23 2.27 -11.82
N PRO A 73 12.54 3.41 -11.98
CA PRO A 73 12.33 4.36 -10.90
C PRO A 73 11.45 3.81 -9.78
N ASP A 74 10.79 2.68 -9.98
CA ASP A 74 9.93 1.99 -9.01
C ASP A 74 10.59 0.76 -8.36
N SER A 75 11.88 0.49 -8.64
CA SER A 75 12.55 -0.74 -8.19
C SER A 75 12.62 -0.91 -6.67
N THR A 76 12.52 0.19 -5.91
CA THR A 76 12.57 0.20 -4.45
C THR A 76 11.21 0.33 -3.79
N LEU A 77 10.11 0.38 -4.56
CA LEU A 77 8.77 0.53 -4.00
C LEU A 77 8.27 -0.78 -3.39
N ASP A 78 7.61 -0.67 -2.24
CA ASP A 78 6.87 -1.80 -1.67
C ASP A 78 5.63 -2.12 -2.52
N ALA A 79 5.10 -3.35 -2.37
CA ALA A 79 3.98 -3.82 -3.18
C ALA A 79 2.70 -2.99 -2.99
N ILE A 80 2.44 -2.46 -1.79
CA ILE A 80 1.23 -1.67 -1.53
C ILE A 80 1.34 -0.36 -2.30
N THR A 81 2.45 0.35 -2.15
CA THR A 81 2.71 1.63 -2.81
C THR A 81 2.69 1.46 -4.33
N LYS A 82 3.40 0.46 -4.87
CA LYS A 82 3.41 0.16 -6.30
C LYS A 82 2.01 -0.14 -6.84
N SER A 83 1.23 -0.97 -6.14
CA SER A 83 -0.13 -1.32 -6.55
C SER A 83 -1.06 -0.11 -6.61
N ILE A 84 -0.96 0.82 -5.64
CA ILE A 84 -1.75 2.05 -5.66
C ILE A 84 -1.36 2.93 -6.85
N LEU A 85 -0.06 3.11 -7.12
CA LEU A 85 0.41 3.88 -8.27
C LEU A 85 -0.05 3.29 -9.61
N VAL A 86 -0.08 1.96 -9.72
CA VAL A 86 -0.63 1.28 -10.91
C VAL A 86 -2.11 1.62 -11.07
N VAL A 87 -2.92 1.48 -10.01
CA VAL A 87 -4.36 1.84 -10.04
C VAL A 87 -4.56 3.31 -10.45
N GLU A 88 -3.78 4.24 -9.88
CA GLU A 88 -3.83 5.65 -10.22
C GLU A 88 -3.35 5.98 -11.65
N SER A 89 -2.65 5.06 -12.31
CA SER A 89 -2.20 5.22 -13.70
C SER A 89 -3.22 4.83 -14.74
N VAL A 90 -4.08 3.87 -14.41
CA VAL A 90 -5.04 3.28 -15.35
C VAL A 90 -6.46 3.78 -15.10
N GLU A 91 -6.81 4.13 -13.87
CA GLU A 91 -8.14 4.61 -13.53
C GLU A 91 -8.27 6.13 -13.66
N VAL A 92 -9.49 6.58 -13.93
CA VAL A 92 -9.80 8.03 -13.93
C VAL A 92 -9.49 8.62 -12.55
N PRO A 93 -8.76 9.75 -12.46
CA PRO A 93 -8.44 10.39 -11.20
C PRO A 93 -9.70 10.94 -10.52
N LEU A 94 -9.78 10.75 -9.20
CA LEU A 94 -10.91 11.19 -8.37
C LEU A 94 -10.41 12.19 -7.32
N PRO A 95 -11.08 13.34 -7.14
CA PRO A 95 -10.64 14.34 -6.17
C PRO A 95 -10.97 13.98 -4.72
N ARG A 96 -11.91 13.05 -4.50
CA ARG A 96 -12.34 12.55 -3.18
C ARG A 96 -12.44 11.04 -3.23
N VAL A 97 -11.53 10.39 -2.53
CA VAL A 97 -11.32 8.96 -2.69
C VAL A 97 -10.96 8.31 -1.37
N ARG A 98 -11.45 7.09 -1.18
CA ARG A 98 -10.97 6.19 -0.14
C ARG A 98 -10.45 4.91 -0.76
N TYR A 99 -9.33 4.41 -0.27
CA TYR A 99 -8.78 3.11 -0.62
C TYR A 99 -8.93 2.17 0.58
N LEU A 100 -9.28 0.92 0.30
CA LEU A 100 -9.13 -0.21 1.21
C LEU A 100 -8.15 -1.17 0.54
N VAL A 101 -6.97 -1.33 1.14
CA VAL A 101 -5.92 -2.22 0.66
C VAL A 101 -5.81 -3.40 1.60
N SER A 102 -5.77 -4.61 1.06
CA SER A 102 -5.36 -5.80 1.80
C SER A 102 -4.07 -6.34 1.21
N TYR A 103 -3.16 -6.77 2.08
CA TYR A 103 -1.86 -7.27 1.71
C TYR A 103 -1.61 -8.62 2.36
N ASN A 104 -1.08 -9.54 1.55
CA ASN A 104 -0.64 -10.86 1.95
C ASN A 104 0.73 -11.18 1.34
N PHE A 105 1.43 -12.09 2.01
CA PHE A 105 2.71 -12.62 1.56
C PHE A 105 2.56 -14.12 1.31
N LEU A 106 2.81 -14.55 0.08
CA LEU A 106 2.77 -15.94 -0.34
C LEU A 106 4.20 -16.44 -0.48
N SER A 107 4.67 -17.27 0.45
CA SER A 107 5.95 -17.96 0.33
C SER A 107 5.75 -19.41 -0.11
N SER A 108 6.74 -19.95 -0.82
CA SER A 108 6.80 -21.37 -1.10
C SER A 108 7.08 -22.17 0.18
N PRO A 109 6.41 -23.31 0.40
CA PRO A 109 6.67 -24.17 1.56
C PRO A 109 8.02 -24.89 1.46
N ASP A 110 8.52 -25.11 0.23
CA ASP A 110 9.77 -25.84 -0.01
C ASP A 110 11.00 -24.93 0.12
N ASP A 111 10.84 -23.64 -0.17
CA ASP A 111 11.89 -22.63 -0.07
C ASP A 111 11.27 -21.23 0.11
N PRO A 112 11.22 -20.70 1.35
CA PRO A 112 10.60 -19.42 1.66
C PRO A 112 11.22 -18.20 0.98
N ASP A 113 12.44 -18.31 0.43
CA ASP A 113 13.10 -17.22 -0.30
C ASP A 113 12.38 -16.92 -1.62
N PHE A 114 11.66 -17.90 -2.17
CA PHE A 114 10.75 -17.68 -3.29
C PHE A 114 9.36 -17.29 -2.80
N SER A 115 9.01 -16.04 -3.04
CA SER A 115 7.76 -15.46 -2.56
C SER A 115 7.10 -14.53 -3.58
N GLN A 116 5.81 -14.29 -3.37
CA GLN A 116 5.01 -13.31 -4.08
C GLN A 116 4.19 -12.48 -3.08
N GLN A 117 3.99 -11.22 -3.42
CA GLN A 117 3.18 -10.27 -2.65
C GLN A 117 1.79 -10.19 -3.30
N LEU A 118 0.75 -10.49 -2.53
CA LEU A 118 -0.64 -10.48 -3.00
C LEU A 118 -1.34 -9.24 -2.44
N VAL A 119 -1.77 -8.35 -3.32
CA VAL A 119 -2.37 -7.06 -2.94
C VAL A 119 -3.74 -6.91 -3.59
N GLU A 120 -4.76 -6.61 -2.78
CA GLU A 120 -6.05 -6.13 -3.29
C GLU A 120 -6.19 -4.65 -2.95
N VAL A 121 -6.38 -3.80 -3.96
CA VAL A 121 -6.63 -2.37 -3.83
C VAL A 121 -8.06 -2.08 -4.25
N THR A 122 -8.92 -1.74 -3.29
CA THR A 122 -10.28 -1.29 -3.55
C THR A 122 -10.38 0.23 -3.43
N ARG A 123 -10.76 0.91 -4.50
CA ARG A 123 -10.91 2.37 -4.57
C ARG A 123 -12.38 2.77 -4.61
N PHE A 124 -12.78 3.61 -3.66
CA PHE A 124 -14.14 4.13 -3.54
C PHE A 124 -14.23 5.59 -3.98
N ASN A 125 -15.14 5.89 -4.91
CA ASN A 125 -15.51 7.26 -5.27
C ASN A 125 -16.45 7.86 -4.22
N LEU A 126 -15.99 8.86 -3.45
CA LEU A 126 -16.84 9.55 -2.47
C LEU A 126 -17.49 10.83 -3.00
N GLY A 127 -17.18 11.22 -4.24
CA GLY A 127 -17.76 12.40 -4.87
C GLY A 127 -19.28 12.48 -4.78
N PRO A 128 -20.04 11.43 -5.16
CA PRO A 128 -21.50 11.43 -5.07
C PRO A 128 -22.02 11.64 -3.65
N VAL A 129 -21.43 10.96 -2.65
CA VAL A 129 -21.85 11.06 -1.24
C VAL A 129 -21.59 12.46 -0.69
N VAL A 130 -20.43 13.03 -0.98
CA VAL A 130 -20.07 14.39 -0.54
C VAL A 130 -20.99 15.43 -1.19
N ARG A 131 -21.32 15.27 -2.48
CA ARG A 131 -22.25 16.17 -3.15
C ARG A 131 -23.65 16.08 -2.55
N GLN A 132 -24.10 14.87 -2.23
CA GLN A 132 -25.41 14.63 -1.62
C GLN A 132 -25.49 15.26 -0.22
N ASP A 133 -24.44 15.12 0.59
CA ASP A 133 -24.35 15.77 1.91
C ASP A 133 -24.40 17.30 1.78
N LEU A 134 -23.62 17.88 0.87
CA LEU A 134 -23.60 19.32 0.65
C LEU A 134 -24.95 19.88 0.16
N ALA A 135 -25.71 19.09 -0.60
CA ALA A 135 -27.04 19.49 -1.08
C ALA A 135 -28.06 19.72 0.05
N ALA A 136 -27.80 19.22 1.26
CA ALA A 136 -28.62 19.52 2.44
C ALA A 136 -28.44 20.96 2.95
N TYR A 137 -27.33 21.62 2.60
CA TYR A 137 -26.94 22.93 3.12
C TYR A 137 -26.81 24.01 2.04
N VAL A 138 -26.61 23.61 0.78
CA VAL A 138 -26.39 24.53 -0.34
C VAL A 138 -27.56 24.45 -1.33
N PRO A 139 -28.22 25.59 -1.64
CA PRO A 139 -29.25 25.64 -2.68
C PRO A 139 -28.79 25.08 -4.03
N ALA A 140 -29.70 24.43 -4.76
CA ALA A 140 -29.37 23.69 -5.98
C ALA A 140 -28.72 24.55 -7.09
N ASP A 141 -29.06 25.84 -7.17
CA ASP A 141 -28.49 26.82 -8.11
C ASP A 141 -27.04 27.22 -7.77
N ARG A 142 -26.62 27.01 -6.52
CA ARG A 142 -25.25 27.26 -6.03
C ARG A 142 -24.43 25.99 -5.83
N LEU A 143 -25.05 24.82 -5.97
CA LEU A 143 -24.38 23.54 -5.81
C LEU A 143 -23.53 23.23 -7.06
N ALA A 144 -22.25 22.97 -6.87
CA ALA A 144 -21.35 22.62 -7.96
C ALA A 144 -21.80 21.36 -8.74
N PRO A 145 -21.47 21.25 -10.03
CA PRO A 145 -21.82 20.09 -10.84
C PRO A 145 -21.13 18.81 -10.35
N ALA A 146 -21.73 17.65 -10.61
CA ALA A 146 -21.21 16.35 -10.16
C ALA A 146 -19.74 16.09 -10.55
N LYS A 147 -19.32 16.55 -11.74
CA LYS A 147 -17.94 16.43 -12.22
C LYS A 147 -16.91 17.05 -11.26
N THR A 148 -17.26 18.12 -10.54
CA THR A 148 -16.39 18.74 -9.54
C THR A 148 -16.14 17.85 -8.33
N PHE A 149 -17.08 16.94 -8.03
CA PHE A 149 -16.97 16.02 -6.91
C PHE A 149 -16.27 14.71 -7.28
N GLY A 150 -16.27 14.36 -8.57
CA GLY A 150 -15.69 13.12 -9.09
C GLY A 150 -16.76 12.18 -9.63
N VAL A 151 -16.60 11.77 -10.90
CA VAL A 151 -17.48 10.80 -11.56
C VAL A 151 -16.63 9.62 -12.01
N GLY A 152 -17.03 8.43 -11.61
CA GLY A 152 -16.32 7.19 -11.89
C GLY A 152 -16.79 6.07 -10.98
N PRO A 153 -16.52 4.81 -11.35
CA PRO A 153 -16.95 3.66 -10.58
C PRO A 153 -16.13 3.48 -9.30
N HIS A 154 -16.68 2.73 -8.35
CA HIS A 154 -15.88 2.03 -7.36
C HIS A 154 -15.21 0.83 -8.05
N VAL A 155 -13.92 0.61 -7.78
CA VAL A 155 -13.15 -0.45 -8.45
C VAL A 155 -12.37 -1.25 -7.43
N SER A 156 -12.16 -2.53 -7.70
CA SER A 156 -11.21 -3.36 -6.97
C SER A 156 -10.22 -4.01 -7.93
N TRP A 157 -8.95 -3.85 -7.61
CA TRP A 157 -7.83 -4.43 -8.32
C TRP A 157 -7.15 -5.47 -7.46
N ARG A 158 -6.76 -6.59 -8.05
CA ARG A 158 -5.91 -7.59 -7.40
C ARG A 158 -4.61 -7.73 -8.19
N PHE A 159 -3.51 -7.81 -7.47
CA PHE A 159 -2.17 -7.94 -8.01
C PHE A 159 -1.44 -9.09 -7.32
N ALA A 160 -0.77 -9.91 -8.11
CA ALA A 160 0.31 -10.77 -7.64
C ALA A 160 1.62 -10.18 -8.14
N LEU A 161 2.48 -9.76 -7.21
CA LEU A 161 3.78 -9.17 -7.49
C LEU A 161 4.89 -10.12 -7.05
N GLY A 162 6.01 -10.10 -7.77
CA GLY A 162 7.18 -10.87 -7.40
C GLY A 162 8.45 -10.26 -7.98
N ASP A 163 9.59 -10.70 -7.47
CA ASP A 163 10.88 -10.16 -7.89
C ASP A 163 11.25 -10.67 -9.29
N VAL A 164 11.51 -9.74 -10.19
CA VAL A 164 12.01 -9.97 -11.55
C VAL A 164 13.21 -9.06 -11.77
N MET A 165 14.39 -9.65 -11.98
CA MET A 165 15.65 -8.91 -12.23
C MET A 165 15.96 -7.86 -11.14
N GLY A 166 15.74 -8.21 -9.87
CA GLY A 166 16.03 -7.32 -8.73
C GLY A 166 15.02 -6.18 -8.51
N GLY A 167 13.90 -6.17 -9.23
CA GLY A 167 12.78 -5.25 -9.00
C GLY A 167 11.46 -5.98 -8.81
N LEU A 168 10.55 -5.39 -8.05
CA LEU A 168 9.23 -5.94 -7.83
C LEU A 168 8.34 -5.69 -9.06
N ALA A 169 7.91 -6.73 -9.78
CA ALA A 169 7.10 -6.60 -11.00
C ALA A 169 5.67 -7.12 -10.81
N VAL A 170 4.72 -6.63 -11.61
CA VAL A 170 3.34 -7.16 -11.63
C VAL A 170 3.29 -8.42 -12.50
N LEU A 171 3.14 -9.58 -11.86
CA LEU A 171 3.12 -10.88 -12.54
C LEU A 171 1.72 -11.24 -13.04
N GLN A 172 0.69 -10.94 -12.24
CA GLN A 172 -0.71 -11.15 -12.60
C GLN A 172 -1.57 -10.02 -12.04
N ALA A 173 -2.63 -9.66 -12.77
CA ALA A 173 -3.57 -8.65 -12.33
C ALA A 173 -5.02 -8.94 -12.76
N SER A 174 -5.96 -8.46 -11.96
CA SER A 174 -7.37 -8.44 -12.34
C SER A 174 -8.09 -7.21 -11.81
N ARG A 175 -9.14 -6.81 -12.54
CA ARG A 175 -9.98 -5.65 -12.23
C ARG A 175 -11.44 -6.07 -12.12
N GLY A 176 -12.12 -5.62 -11.07
CA GLY A 176 -13.57 -5.70 -10.92
C GLY A 176 -14.17 -4.33 -10.64
N GLU A 177 -15.39 -4.09 -11.12
CA GLU A 177 -16.18 -2.94 -10.70
C GLU A 177 -17.09 -3.32 -9.55
N ILE A 178 -17.26 -2.38 -8.61
CA ILE A 178 -18.09 -2.56 -7.43
C ILE A 178 -19.28 -1.61 -7.58
N THR A 179 -20.49 -2.17 -7.45
CA THR A 179 -21.72 -1.38 -7.47
C THR A 179 -21.86 -0.55 -6.18
N ASP A 180 -22.60 0.57 -6.23
CA ASP A 180 -22.89 1.39 -5.03
C ASP A 180 -23.54 0.56 -3.90
N ALA A 181 -24.39 -0.40 -4.27
CA ALA A 181 -25.04 -1.31 -3.33
C ALA A 181 -24.05 -2.27 -2.65
N GLN A 182 -22.99 -2.69 -3.34
CA GLN A 182 -21.90 -3.46 -2.72
C GLN A 182 -21.00 -2.54 -1.89
N ALA A 183 -20.58 -1.40 -2.45
CA ALA A 183 -19.69 -0.45 -1.80
C ALA A 183 -20.24 0.07 -0.46
N SER A 184 -21.55 0.31 -0.37
CA SER A 184 -22.22 0.75 0.87
C SER A 184 -22.21 -0.27 2.00
N LYS A 185 -21.95 -1.55 1.70
CA LYS A 185 -21.86 -2.65 2.67
C LYS A 185 -20.43 -2.91 3.14
N ILE A 186 -19.41 -2.42 2.41
CA ILE A 186 -18.01 -2.68 2.74
C ILE A 186 -17.60 -1.79 3.93
N LYS A 187 -16.88 -2.40 4.87
CA LYS A 187 -16.31 -1.71 6.04
C LYS A 187 -14.82 -1.49 5.87
N CYS A 188 -14.38 -0.28 6.15
CA CYS A 188 -13.01 0.19 6.17
C CYS A 188 -12.55 0.23 7.64
N LEU A 189 -12.17 -0.94 8.19
CA LEU A 189 -11.71 -1.08 9.58
C LEU A 189 -12.71 -0.57 10.63
N GLY A 190 -13.95 -1.05 10.53
CA GLY A 190 -15.05 -0.75 11.47
C GLY A 190 -16.03 0.31 10.98
N GLN A 191 -15.56 1.29 10.20
CA GLN A 191 -16.40 2.33 9.59
C GLN A 191 -16.91 1.91 8.20
N LYS A 192 -18.04 2.44 7.73
CA LYS A 192 -18.48 2.21 6.34
C LYS A 192 -17.50 2.89 5.39
N CYS A 193 -17.08 2.21 4.32
CA CYS A 193 -16.14 2.81 3.37
C CYS A 193 -16.70 4.05 2.66
N LEU A 194 -18.02 4.15 2.53
CA LEU A 194 -18.70 5.35 1.98
C LEU A 194 -19.03 6.44 3.02
N SER A 195 -18.57 6.30 4.27
CA SER A 195 -18.73 7.36 5.30
C SER A 195 -17.87 8.58 4.98
N LEU A 196 -18.33 9.78 5.34
CA LEU A 196 -17.53 11.01 5.28
C LEU A 196 -16.58 11.17 6.48
N GLU A 197 -16.66 10.28 7.45
CA GLU A 197 -15.71 10.19 8.56
C GLU A 197 -14.56 9.25 8.20
N ASP A 198 -13.35 9.60 8.62
CA ASP A 198 -12.17 8.74 8.46
C ASP A 198 -12.09 7.65 9.53
N SER A 199 -11.55 6.50 9.14
CA SER A 199 -11.35 5.36 10.05
C SER A 199 -10.32 5.72 11.12
N GLN A 200 -10.74 5.74 12.38
CA GLN A 200 -9.90 6.15 13.52
C GLN A 200 -9.18 4.99 14.23
N GLY A 201 -9.53 3.74 13.89
CA GLY A 201 -9.09 2.55 14.62
C GLY A 201 -9.78 2.41 15.98
N PRO A 202 -9.30 1.49 16.84
CA PRO A 202 -9.89 1.25 18.14
C PRO A 202 -9.56 2.38 19.14
N SER A 203 -10.41 2.51 20.15
CA SER A 203 -10.13 3.34 21.33
C SER A 203 -8.91 2.80 22.08
N GLY A 204 -8.06 3.69 22.58
CA GLY A 204 -6.87 3.29 23.34
C GLY A 204 -5.87 4.43 23.55
N ALA A 205 -4.76 4.10 24.19
CA ALA A 205 -3.67 5.04 24.45
C ALA A 205 -2.72 5.10 23.24
N TRP A 206 -3.15 5.82 22.21
CA TRP A 206 -2.33 6.10 21.02
C TRP A 206 -1.08 6.89 21.38
N LYS A 207 0.08 6.49 20.87
CA LYS A 207 1.38 7.12 21.12
C LYS A 207 2.09 7.43 19.81
N LYS A 208 3.08 8.32 19.81
CA LYS A 208 3.93 8.53 18.63
C LYS A 208 4.67 7.23 18.28
N PRO A 209 4.67 6.77 17.01
CA PRO A 209 5.39 5.57 16.62
C PRO A 209 6.89 5.78 16.67
N THR A 210 7.62 4.70 16.91
CA THR A 210 9.07 4.64 16.74
C THR A 210 9.38 4.17 15.32
N LEU A 211 10.22 4.89 14.60
CA LEU A 211 10.75 4.46 13.31
C LEU A 211 12.09 3.77 13.55
N TYR A 212 12.26 2.54 13.05
CA TYR A 212 13.49 1.76 13.22
C TYR A 212 14.46 1.88 12.03
N GLY A 213 14.27 2.90 11.19
CA GLY A 213 15.07 3.18 9.99
C GLY A 213 14.77 4.58 9.46
N SER A 214 14.84 4.76 8.14
CA SER A 214 14.42 6.00 7.47
C SER A 214 13.25 5.72 6.51
N ILE A 215 12.35 6.69 6.37
CA ILE A 215 11.34 6.64 5.31
C ILE A 215 12.05 7.06 4.02
N PRO A 216 12.07 6.24 2.97
CA PRO A 216 12.71 6.59 1.71
C PRO A 216 12.18 7.91 1.14
N ASP A 217 13.05 8.65 0.47
CA ASP A 217 12.62 9.77 -0.36
C ASP A 217 11.75 9.25 -1.50
N ALA A 218 10.66 9.96 -1.79
CA ALA A 218 9.75 9.54 -2.83
C ALA A 218 10.38 9.74 -4.22
N VAL A 219 10.57 8.64 -4.93
CA VAL A 219 11.01 8.58 -6.34
C VAL A 219 9.90 8.94 -7.34
N TYR A 220 8.69 9.19 -6.83
CA TYR A 220 7.50 9.58 -7.59
C TYR A 220 6.90 10.88 -7.04
N THR A 221 5.99 11.49 -7.80
CA THR A 221 5.21 12.65 -7.36
C THR A 221 4.32 12.28 -6.19
N SER A 222 4.81 12.58 -5.00
CA SER A 222 4.24 12.14 -3.72
C SER A 222 3.19 13.10 -3.14
N LYS A 223 2.97 14.25 -3.78
CA LYS A 223 2.04 15.28 -3.32
C LYS A 223 1.02 15.64 -4.40
N ASN A 224 -0.20 15.94 -3.98
CA ASN A 224 -1.23 16.50 -4.85
C ASN A 224 -1.04 18.02 -5.02
N LYS A 225 -1.94 18.63 -5.81
CA LYS A 225 -1.97 20.08 -6.08
C LYS A 225 -2.11 20.97 -4.82
N ASP A 226 -2.63 20.41 -3.72
CA ASP A 226 -2.84 21.10 -2.45
C ASP A 226 -1.62 20.92 -1.51
N GLY A 227 -0.54 20.30 -2.00
CA GLY A 227 0.70 20.05 -1.25
C GLY A 227 0.62 18.90 -0.24
N LEU A 228 -0.49 18.17 -0.23
CA LEU A 228 -0.74 17.03 0.66
C LEU A 228 -0.25 15.72 0.05
N PRO A 229 0.19 14.76 0.85
CA PRO A 229 0.66 13.48 0.35
C PRO A 229 -0.48 12.72 -0.36
N ILE A 230 -0.17 12.14 -1.53
CA ILE A 230 -1.11 11.27 -2.23
C ILE A 230 -1.26 9.93 -1.50
N PRO A 231 -2.33 9.15 -1.75
CA PRO A 231 -2.58 7.86 -1.09
C PRO A 231 -1.39 6.91 -1.14
N ALA A 232 -0.68 6.82 -2.28
CA ALA A 232 0.53 6.00 -2.39
C ALA A 232 1.61 6.41 -1.36
N ARG A 233 1.82 7.71 -1.14
CA ARG A 233 2.81 8.21 -0.16
C ARG A 233 2.37 7.96 1.28
N VAL A 234 1.08 8.09 1.57
CA VAL A 234 0.55 7.75 2.90
C VAL A 234 0.76 6.26 3.17
N ALA A 235 0.54 5.39 2.17
CA ALA A 235 0.75 3.96 2.30
C ALA A 235 2.21 3.60 2.55
N GLU A 236 3.14 4.17 1.77
CA GLU A 236 4.58 3.99 1.93
C GLU A 236 5.06 4.38 3.34
N VAL A 237 4.61 5.52 3.84
CA VAL A 237 4.92 5.98 5.20
C VAL A 237 4.39 4.99 6.24
N LEU A 238 3.12 4.59 6.14
CA LEU A 238 2.52 3.64 7.08
C LEU A 238 3.25 2.29 7.06
N PHE A 239 3.61 1.80 5.88
CA PHE A 239 4.28 0.53 5.69
C PHE A 239 5.70 0.54 6.28
N ALA A 240 6.44 1.64 6.13
CA ALA A 240 7.76 1.82 6.73
C ALA A 240 7.73 1.76 8.28
N TYR A 241 6.65 2.20 8.91
CA TYR A 241 6.47 2.04 10.36
C TYR A 241 6.00 0.65 10.77
N ALA A 242 5.30 -0.07 9.88
CA ALA A 242 4.77 -1.41 10.16
C ALA A 242 5.82 -2.52 9.96
N THR A 243 6.82 -2.28 9.11
CA THR A 243 7.84 -3.27 8.74
C THR A 243 9.23 -2.82 9.20
N PRO A 244 9.62 -3.06 10.46
CA PRO A 244 11.00 -2.87 10.87
C PRO A 244 11.91 -3.83 10.08
N GLU A 245 13.13 -3.38 9.74
CA GLU A 245 14.10 -4.20 8.99
C GLU A 245 14.26 -5.60 9.61
N GLY A 246 14.17 -6.64 8.78
CA GLY A 246 14.37 -8.04 9.21
C GLY A 246 13.12 -8.83 9.58
N VAL A 247 11.92 -8.45 9.11
CA VAL A 247 10.72 -9.29 9.36
C VAL A 247 10.85 -10.64 8.64
N GLN A 248 10.80 -11.72 9.42
CA GLN A 248 10.71 -13.08 8.91
C GLN A 248 9.42 -13.28 8.11
N ALA A 249 9.50 -14.08 7.04
CA ALA A 249 8.34 -14.54 6.30
C ALA A 249 7.41 -15.33 7.24
N ILE A 250 6.24 -14.77 7.55
CA ILE A 250 5.19 -15.47 8.28
C ILE A 250 4.45 -16.36 7.28
N PRO A 251 4.07 -17.60 7.65
CA PRO A 251 3.30 -18.47 6.76
C PRO A 251 2.05 -17.78 6.21
N PHE A 252 1.86 -17.90 4.89
CA PHE A 252 0.71 -17.35 4.20
C PHE A 252 -0.62 -17.84 4.80
N ASN A 253 -1.55 -16.90 5.00
CA ASN A 253 -2.94 -17.24 5.32
C ASN A 253 -3.89 -16.55 4.32
N PRO A 254 -4.48 -17.29 3.37
CA PRO A 254 -5.35 -16.70 2.35
C PRO A 254 -6.59 -16.01 2.96
N ASN A 255 -7.00 -16.43 4.16
CA ASN A 255 -8.20 -15.93 4.82
C ASN A 255 -7.93 -14.82 5.85
N LYS A 256 -6.65 -14.47 6.07
CA LYS A 256 -6.26 -13.44 7.05
C LYS A 256 -5.15 -12.55 6.47
N PRO A 257 -5.51 -11.43 5.83
CA PRO A 257 -4.57 -10.41 5.40
C PRO A 257 -3.60 -10.04 6.51
N ARG A 258 -2.30 -10.03 6.21
CA ARG A 258 -1.28 -9.55 7.15
C ARG A 258 -1.51 -8.08 7.48
N PHE A 259 -1.68 -7.26 6.44
CA PHE A 259 -2.02 -5.86 6.58
C PHE A 259 -3.36 -5.54 5.93
N ILE A 260 -4.10 -4.64 6.57
CA ILE A 260 -5.22 -3.93 5.98
C ILE A 260 -4.94 -2.44 6.14
N VAL A 261 -4.97 -1.69 5.04
CA VAL A 261 -4.71 -0.25 5.02
C VAL A 261 -5.94 0.47 4.48
N VAL A 262 -6.43 1.47 5.21
CA VAL A 262 -7.45 2.40 4.73
C VAL A 262 -6.79 3.73 4.48
N LEU A 263 -6.96 4.30 3.29
CA LEU A 263 -6.37 5.59 2.92
C LEU A 263 -7.48 6.50 2.44
N SER A 264 -7.50 7.74 2.90
CA SER A 264 -8.50 8.74 2.51
C SER A 264 -7.82 9.99 1.99
N GLN A 265 -8.37 10.55 0.92
CA GLN A 265 -7.97 11.86 0.42
C GLN A 265 -9.21 12.73 0.22
N ASN A 266 -9.21 13.89 0.89
CA ASN A 266 -10.27 14.90 0.84
C ASN A 266 -11.67 14.33 1.15
N VAL A 267 -11.74 13.44 2.14
CA VAL A 267 -12.99 12.78 2.54
C VAL A 267 -13.70 13.55 3.65
N GLN A 268 -12.94 14.00 4.65
CA GLN A 268 -13.47 14.69 5.81
C GLN A 268 -13.33 16.21 5.70
N GLY A 269 -14.40 16.92 6.05
CA GLY A 269 -14.39 18.37 6.27
C GLY A 269 -14.36 19.20 4.99
N GLN A 270 -14.21 20.52 5.18
CA GLN A 270 -14.09 21.49 4.09
C GLN A 270 -12.64 21.71 3.65
N GLU A 271 -11.67 21.36 4.50
CA GLU A 271 -10.25 21.49 4.22
C GLU A 271 -9.72 20.27 3.49
N ALA A 272 -8.74 20.49 2.61
CA ALA A 272 -8.03 19.38 1.98
C ALA A 272 -7.28 18.58 3.04
N SER A 273 -7.36 17.26 2.97
CA SER A 273 -6.81 16.35 3.98
C SER A 273 -6.37 15.02 3.36
N SER A 274 -5.41 14.38 4.02
CA SER A 274 -4.95 13.04 3.71
C SER A 274 -4.81 12.26 5.01
N ALA A 275 -5.49 11.12 5.07
CA ALA A 275 -5.54 10.28 6.25
C ALA A 275 -5.24 8.83 5.87
N GLY A 276 -4.73 8.07 6.83
CA GLY A 276 -4.44 6.67 6.65
C GLY A 276 -4.52 5.90 7.96
N LEU A 277 -4.96 4.65 7.90
CA LEU A 277 -5.02 3.72 9.02
C LEU A 277 -4.53 2.35 8.55
N LEU A 278 -3.43 1.88 9.12
CA LEU A 278 -2.91 0.54 8.92
C LEU A 278 -3.25 -0.32 10.13
N TYR A 279 -3.73 -1.53 9.84
CA TYR A 279 -3.98 -2.62 10.78
C TYR A 279 -3.05 -3.79 10.43
N GLU A 280 -2.25 -4.23 11.38
CA GLU A 280 -1.46 -5.45 11.30
C GLU A 280 -2.07 -6.53 12.19
N SER A 281 -2.45 -7.66 11.57
CA SER A 281 -3.11 -8.77 12.25
C SER A 281 -2.13 -9.77 12.89
N ASN A 282 -0.89 -9.80 12.40
CA ASN A 282 0.12 -10.80 12.76
C ASN A 282 1.35 -10.12 13.35
N VAL A 283 1.28 -9.78 14.64
CA VAL A 283 2.43 -9.27 15.39
C VAL A 283 3.16 -10.44 16.07
N MET A 284 4.47 -10.55 15.87
CA MET A 284 5.34 -11.61 16.41
C MET A 284 5.72 -11.35 17.87
N ASP A 285 4.72 -11.09 18.70
CA ASP A 285 4.85 -10.83 20.13
C ASP A 285 3.78 -11.65 20.88
N ASP A 286 4.12 -12.20 22.04
CA ASP A 286 3.24 -13.09 22.81
C ASP A 286 2.13 -12.32 23.56
N GLU A 287 2.35 -11.04 23.87
CA GLU A 287 1.38 -10.14 24.50
C GLU A 287 0.54 -9.33 23.50
N ILE A 288 1.12 -8.94 22.36
CA ILE A 288 0.46 -8.08 21.38
C ILE A 288 -0.31 -8.94 20.37
N GLY A 289 -1.62 -8.68 20.27
CA GLY A 289 -2.48 -9.34 19.30
C GLY A 289 -2.49 -8.64 17.95
N THR A 290 -2.49 -7.30 17.95
CA THR A 290 -2.58 -6.49 16.72
C THR A 290 -1.89 -5.16 16.89
N ALA A 291 -1.31 -4.62 15.81
CA ALA A 291 -0.76 -3.27 15.77
C ALA A 291 -1.59 -2.37 14.86
N TRP A 292 -1.70 -1.10 15.24
CA TRP A 292 -2.41 -0.08 14.49
C TRP A 292 -1.52 1.14 14.33
N ILE A 293 -1.51 1.72 13.14
CA ILE A 293 -0.77 2.96 12.84
C ILE A 293 -1.71 3.89 12.10
N ARG A 294 -1.81 5.13 12.55
CA ARG A 294 -2.63 6.16 11.91
C ARG A 294 -1.78 7.34 11.47
N PHE A 295 -2.14 7.88 10.32
CA PHE A 295 -1.55 9.02 9.66
C PHE A 295 -2.66 10.05 9.43
N ASN A 296 -2.42 11.30 9.80
CA ASN A 296 -3.31 12.41 9.46
C ASN A 296 -2.51 13.64 9.05
N GLN A 297 -2.88 14.27 7.94
CA GLN A 297 -2.34 15.56 7.53
C GLN A 297 -3.41 16.40 6.84
N ALA A 298 -3.71 17.56 7.40
CA ALA A 298 -4.57 18.58 6.81
C ALA A 298 -3.74 19.69 6.16
N ALA A 299 -4.37 20.44 5.25
CA ALA A 299 -3.76 21.62 4.66
C ALA A 299 -3.26 22.60 5.74
N GLY A 300 -2.06 23.15 5.55
CA GLY A 300 -1.42 24.03 6.53
C GLY A 300 -0.60 23.34 7.62
N MET A 301 -0.72 22.01 7.80
CA MET A 301 0.17 21.26 8.69
C MET A 301 1.56 21.09 8.07
N LYS A 302 2.61 21.45 8.82
CA LYS A 302 4.03 21.30 8.38
C LYS A 302 4.48 19.85 8.27
N SER A 303 3.91 18.98 9.10
CA SER A 303 4.21 17.55 9.17
C SER A 303 2.95 16.76 9.53
N PRO A 304 2.86 15.47 9.16
CA PRO A 304 1.73 14.65 9.56
C PRO A 304 1.71 14.39 11.08
N ASP A 305 0.51 14.19 11.63
CA ASP A 305 0.32 13.54 12.92
C ASP A 305 0.33 12.02 12.71
N LEU A 306 1.26 11.36 13.38
CA LEU A 306 1.53 9.93 13.26
C LEU A 306 1.43 9.30 14.64
N GLN A 307 0.58 8.29 14.76
CA GLN A 307 0.30 7.63 16.03
C GLN A 307 0.18 6.12 15.85
N GLN A 308 0.53 5.36 16.89
CA GLN A 308 0.51 3.91 16.94
C GLN A 308 -0.17 3.42 18.21
N LEU A 309 -0.83 2.28 18.09
CA LEU A 309 -1.49 1.58 19.18
C LEU A 309 -1.26 0.07 19.04
N PHE A 310 -0.74 -0.53 20.10
CA PHE A 310 -0.68 -1.98 20.25
C PHE A 310 -1.87 -2.45 21.09
N VAL A 311 -2.60 -3.44 20.60
CA VAL A 311 -3.73 -4.04 21.32
C VAL A 311 -3.33 -5.43 21.78
N LYS A 312 -3.52 -5.70 23.08
CA LYS A 312 -3.17 -6.99 23.68
C LYS A 312 -4.00 -8.13 23.11
N ARG A 313 -3.37 -9.31 22.98
CA ARG A 313 -4.04 -10.55 22.60
C ARG A 313 -5.05 -10.92 23.68
N LYS A 314 -6.31 -11.13 23.29
CA LYS A 314 -7.30 -11.71 24.20
C LYS A 314 -6.93 -13.18 24.41
N ARG A 315 -6.64 -13.56 25.66
CA ARG A 315 -6.46 -14.96 26.07
C ARG A 315 -7.82 -15.60 26.28
#